data_AF-A0A2H2ZQP6-F1
#
_entry.id   AF-A0A2H2ZQP6-F1
#
_cell.length_a   1.000
_cell.length_b   1.000
_cell.length_c   1.000
_cell.angle_alpha   90.00
_cell.angle_beta   90.00
_cell.angle_gamma   90.00
#
_symmetry.space_group_name_H-M   'P 1'
#
loop_
_entity.id
_entity.type
_entity.pdbx_description
1 polymer ?
#
loop_
_entity_poly.entity_id
_entity_poly.type
_entity_poly.pdbx_seq_one_letter_code
_entity_poly.pdbx_strand_id
1 'polypeptide(L)'
;MASIVYELAKHPEHIDKLRNELAPLVRDSKFDPSPDELAHLEHLNAVINETLRLHPPVPTTTWRVTPPGGVMIGDVHVPGGMNVTCPQYAVGRSEAVYSKADSFVPERWYQFPEMIKDKDAFAPFSMGPFGCIGKRLALMDIRQVISRLIWAFDVAFAPGEDGRSFEGDALDAFKVTYGALRLTLKAREGP
;
A
#
# COMPACT_ATOMS: atom_id res chain seq x y z
N MET A 1 -1.08 7.40 -1.18
CA MET A 1 0.03 8.30 -0.82
C MET A 1 -0.05 8.72 0.64
N ALA A 2 -1.11 9.37 1.11
CA ALA A 2 -1.25 9.75 2.54
C ALA A 2 -0.98 8.58 3.51
N SER A 3 -1.57 7.41 3.28
CA SER A 3 -1.33 6.21 4.11
C SER A 3 0.12 5.72 4.10
N ILE A 4 0.87 5.93 3.00
CA ILE A 4 2.30 5.57 2.94
C ILE A 4 3.07 6.50 3.87
N VAL A 5 2.79 7.80 3.78
CA VAL A 5 3.47 8.81 4.61
C VAL A 5 3.09 8.64 6.09
N TYR A 6 1.85 8.25 6.38
CA TYR A 6 1.40 7.87 7.72
C TYR A 6 2.22 6.70 8.28
N GLU A 7 2.34 5.59 7.54
CA GLU A 7 3.11 4.43 8.00
C GLU A 7 4.60 4.75 8.15
N LEU A 8 5.18 5.55 7.24
CA LEU A 8 6.57 5.97 7.36
C LEU A 8 6.81 6.92 8.55
N ALA A 9 5.84 7.77 8.90
CA ALA A 9 5.93 8.61 10.10
C ALA A 9 5.81 7.79 11.39
N LYS A 10 5.03 6.70 11.37
CA LYS A 10 4.88 5.75 12.46
C LYS A 10 6.08 4.80 12.61
N HIS A 11 6.76 4.52 11.49
CA HIS A 11 7.87 3.59 11.36
C HIS A 11 9.10 4.27 10.70
N PRO A 12 9.76 5.21 11.41
CA PRO A 12 10.87 5.98 10.86
C PRO A 12 12.07 5.13 10.42
N GLU A 13 12.22 3.91 10.93
CA GLU A 13 13.25 2.95 10.50
C GLU A 13 13.16 2.61 9.01
N HIS A 14 11.97 2.68 8.40
CA HIS A 14 11.79 2.46 6.97
C HIS A 14 12.21 3.67 6.14
N ILE A 15 12.16 4.88 6.70
CA ILE A 15 12.66 6.09 6.01
C ILE A 15 14.17 5.94 5.74
N ASP A 16 14.93 5.48 6.73
CA ASP A 16 16.38 5.29 6.57
C ASP A 16 16.71 4.18 5.57
N LYS A 17 15.97 3.05 5.60
CA LYS A 17 16.12 1.97 4.61
C LYS A 17 15.83 2.47 3.19
N LEU A 18 14.74 3.21 3.00
CA LEU A 18 14.41 3.82 1.71
C LEU A 18 15.52 4.78 1.25
N ARG A 19 16.05 5.62 2.13
CA ARG A 19 17.14 6.54 1.78
C ARG A 19 18.40 5.81 1.35
N ASN A 20 18.78 4.76 2.07
CA ASN A 20 19.92 3.91 1.70
C ASN A 20 19.72 3.23 0.35
N GLU A 21 18.50 2.78 0.06
CA GLU A 21 18.13 2.19 -1.22
C GLU A 21 18.12 3.22 -2.37
N LEU A 22 17.74 4.47 -2.09
CA LEU A 22 17.67 5.55 -3.07
C LEU A 22 19.01 6.25 -3.32
N ALA A 23 19.94 6.25 -2.37
CA ALA A 23 21.21 6.95 -2.44
C ALA A 23 22.06 6.61 -3.69
N PRO A 24 22.12 5.34 -4.16
CA PRO A 24 22.85 5.00 -5.39
C PRO A 24 22.28 5.62 -6.67
N LEU A 25 21.05 6.16 -6.65
CA LEU A 25 20.41 6.77 -7.81
C LEU A 25 20.72 8.27 -7.97
N VAL A 26 21.48 8.86 -7.05
CA VAL A 26 21.94 10.25 -7.16
C VAL A 26 23.04 10.36 -8.21
N ARG A 27 22.87 11.30 -9.16
CA ARG A 27 23.84 11.58 -10.22
C ARG A 27 24.07 13.08 -10.31
N ASP A 28 25.32 13.51 -10.41
CA ASP A 28 25.70 14.92 -10.51
C ASP A 28 25.06 15.81 -9.42
N SER A 29 25.03 15.29 -8.19
CA SER A 29 24.38 15.93 -7.03
C SER A 29 22.88 16.20 -7.20
N LYS A 30 22.22 15.53 -8.16
CA LYS A 30 20.78 15.62 -8.41
C LYS A 30 20.13 14.26 -8.20
N PHE A 31 18.96 14.30 -7.57
CA PHE A 31 18.10 13.13 -7.41
C PHE A 31 17.00 13.15 -8.46
N ASP A 32 17.22 12.44 -9.55
CA ASP A 32 16.30 12.33 -10.67
C ASP A 32 16.24 10.88 -11.22
N PRO A 33 15.74 9.93 -10.41
CA PRO A 33 15.66 8.54 -10.83
C PRO A 33 14.60 8.37 -11.92
N SER A 34 14.88 7.48 -12.87
CA SER A 34 13.92 7.08 -13.88
C SER A 34 12.83 6.17 -13.30
N PRO A 35 11.65 6.12 -13.93
CA PRO A 35 10.58 5.20 -13.52
C PRO A 35 11.01 3.73 -13.45
N ASP A 36 11.93 3.32 -14.33
CA ASP A 36 12.43 1.94 -14.39
C ASP A 36 13.34 1.61 -13.20
N GLU A 37 14.23 2.52 -12.83
CA GLU A 37 15.09 2.35 -11.65
C GLU A 37 14.24 2.17 -10.38
N LEU A 38 13.24 3.04 -10.18
CA LEU A 38 12.34 2.94 -9.03
C LEU A 38 11.47 1.68 -9.04
N ALA A 39 11.18 1.11 -10.21
CA ALA A 39 10.40 -0.11 -10.31
C ALA A 39 11.15 -1.36 -9.81
N HIS A 40 12.49 -1.30 -9.74
CA HIS A 40 13.34 -2.41 -9.31
C HIS A 40 13.79 -2.31 -7.84
N LEU A 41 13.44 -1.22 -7.14
CA LEU A 41 13.80 -1.03 -5.73
C LEU A 41 12.93 -1.91 -4.81
N GLU A 42 13.53 -2.88 -4.14
CA GLU A 42 12.82 -3.88 -3.35
C GLU A 42 12.06 -3.25 -2.18
N HIS A 43 12.72 -2.40 -1.39
CA HIS A 43 12.15 -1.83 -0.17
C HIS A 43 11.08 -0.77 -0.48
N LEU A 44 11.29 0.10 -1.48
CA LEU A 44 10.27 1.04 -1.95
C LEU A 44 9.01 0.31 -2.41
N ASN A 45 9.15 -0.73 -3.23
CA ASN A 45 7.99 -1.49 -3.71
C ASN A 45 7.33 -2.28 -2.58
N ALA A 46 8.11 -2.79 -1.63
CA ALA A 46 7.62 -3.45 -0.44
C ALA A 46 6.80 -2.51 0.47
N VAL A 47 7.26 -1.28 0.73
CA VAL A 47 6.53 -0.26 1.48
C VAL A 47 5.20 0.06 0.80
N ILE A 48 5.21 0.20 -0.54
CA ILE A 48 3.99 0.46 -1.32
C ILE A 48 3.02 -0.72 -1.19
N ASN A 49 3.49 -1.95 -1.39
CA ASN A 49 2.64 -3.14 -1.32
C ASN A 49 2.07 -3.37 0.08
N GLU A 50 2.90 -3.19 1.11
CA GLU A 50 2.48 -3.35 2.50
C GLU A 50 1.46 -2.29 2.90
N THR A 51 1.66 -1.05 2.43
CA THR A 51 0.65 0.00 2.62
C THR A 51 -0.63 -0.34 1.87
N LEU A 52 -0.58 -0.84 0.63
CA LEU A 52 -1.79 -1.21 -0.11
C LEU A 52 -2.54 -2.39 0.53
N ARG A 53 -1.83 -3.28 1.22
CA ARG A 53 -2.41 -4.41 1.97
C ARG A 53 -3.20 -3.92 3.19
N LEU A 54 -2.61 -3.04 4.00
CA LEU A 54 -3.23 -2.50 5.21
C LEU A 54 -4.23 -1.37 4.89
N HIS A 55 -3.95 -0.55 3.90
CA HIS A 55 -4.69 0.66 3.58
C HIS A 55 -5.21 0.63 2.13
N PRO A 56 -5.99 -0.40 1.74
CA PRO A 56 -6.49 -0.50 0.38
C PRO A 56 -7.40 0.70 0.06
N PRO A 57 -7.23 1.38 -1.10
CA PRO A 57 -8.07 2.52 -1.45
C PRO A 57 -9.57 2.20 -1.54
N VAL A 58 -9.91 0.93 -1.85
CA VAL A 58 -11.27 0.38 -1.92
C VAL A 58 -11.34 -0.86 -1.02
N PRO A 59 -11.70 -0.73 0.27
CA PRO A 59 -11.65 -1.80 1.26
C PRO A 59 -12.45 -3.05 0.90
N THR A 60 -13.67 -2.82 0.41
CA THR A 60 -14.64 -3.88 0.13
C THR A 60 -14.55 -4.37 -1.32
N THR A 61 -13.67 -3.79 -2.15
CA THR A 61 -13.58 -4.04 -3.61
C THR A 61 -14.91 -3.83 -4.37
N THR A 62 -14.88 -3.90 -5.69
CA THR A 62 -16.08 -3.84 -6.53
C THR A 62 -16.79 -5.18 -6.59
N TRP A 63 -18.12 -5.15 -6.55
CA TRP A 63 -18.95 -6.35 -6.58
C TRP A 63 -18.94 -7.02 -7.97
N ARG A 64 -19.15 -8.33 -7.99
CA ARG A 64 -19.43 -9.14 -9.17
C ARG A 64 -20.80 -9.78 -9.00
N VAL A 65 -21.55 -9.91 -10.10
CA VAL A 65 -22.82 -10.63 -10.12
C VAL A 65 -22.57 -12.04 -10.64
N THR A 66 -23.00 -13.06 -9.91
CA THR A 66 -22.92 -14.45 -10.37
C THR A 66 -23.78 -14.66 -11.63
N PRO A 67 -23.36 -15.53 -12.57
CA PRO A 67 -24.13 -15.81 -13.77
C PRO A 67 -25.48 -16.45 -13.42
N PRO A 68 -26.48 -16.47 -14.32
CA PRO A 68 -27.82 -16.97 -14.02
C PRO A 68 -27.87 -18.39 -13.44
N GLY A 69 -26.93 -19.26 -13.84
CA GLY A 69 -26.81 -20.65 -13.35
C GLY A 69 -26.09 -20.80 -12.01
N GLY A 70 -25.63 -19.71 -11.37
CA GLY A 70 -24.77 -19.76 -10.20
C GLY A 70 -23.31 -20.10 -10.53
N VAL A 71 -22.48 -20.19 -9.50
CA VAL A 71 -21.06 -20.51 -9.62
C VAL A 71 -20.56 -21.23 -8.37
N MET A 72 -19.60 -22.13 -8.52
CA MET A 72 -18.89 -22.74 -7.39
C MET A 72 -17.73 -21.82 -6.95
N ILE A 73 -17.69 -21.47 -5.67
CA ILE A 73 -16.57 -20.76 -5.03
C ILE A 73 -16.02 -21.69 -3.94
N GLY A 74 -14.85 -22.29 -4.21
CA GLY A 74 -14.37 -23.39 -3.38
C GLY A 74 -15.35 -24.57 -3.45
N ASP A 75 -15.81 -25.01 -2.28
CA ASP A 75 -16.82 -26.06 -2.09
C ASP A 75 -18.25 -25.53 -1.98
N VAL A 76 -18.45 -24.21 -2.08
CA VAL A 76 -19.77 -23.56 -1.91
C VAL A 76 -20.39 -23.20 -3.26
N HIS A 77 -21.61 -23.69 -3.51
CA HIS A 77 -22.42 -23.23 -4.64
C HIS A 77 -23.12 -21.90 -4.29
N VAL A 78 -22.79 -20.85 -5.04
CA VAL A 78 -23.45 -19.54 -4.94
C VAL A 78 -24.50 -19.41 -6.04
N PRO A 79 -25.79 -19.18 -5.72
CA PRO A 79 -26.86 -19.05 -6.72
C PRO A 79 -26.62 -17.91 -7.72
N GLY A 80 -27.36 -17.92 -8.82
CA GLY A 80 -27.28 -16.87 -9.84
C GLY A 80 -27.88 -15.54 -9.39
N GLY A 81 -27.37 -14.43 -9.94
CA GLY A 81 -27.83 -13.08 -9.61
C GLY A 81 -27.38 -12.55 -8.24
N MET A 82 -26.39 -13.20 -7.62
CA MET A 82 -25.86 -12.82 -6.31
C MET A 82 -24.67 -11.86 -6.44
N ASN A 83 -24.62 -10.85 -5.58
CA ASN A 83 -23.44 -10.00 -5.45
C ASN A 83 -22.36 -10.72 -4.62
N VAL A 84 -21.16 -10.79 -5.18
CA VAL A 84 -19.98 -11.38 -4.55
C VAL A 84 -18.86 -10.35 -4.51
N THR A 85 -18.11 -10.30 -3.42
CA THR A 85 -16.94 -9.44 -3.29
C THR A 85 -15.84 -10.10 -2.46
N CYS A 86 -14.60 -9.65 -2.66
CA CYS A 86 -13.46 -10.05 -1.85
C CYS A 86 -13.00 -8.83 -1.03
N PRO A 87 -13.33 -8.75 0.27
CA PRO A 87 -13.04 -7.58 1.09
C PRO A 87 -11.53 -7.50 1.39
N GLN A 88 -10.80 -6.76 0.57
CA GLN A 88 -9.35 -6.60 0.64
C GLN A 88 -8.85 -6.08 2.00
N TYR A 89 -9.62 -5.22 2.68
CA TYR A 89 -9.24 -4.75 4.02
C TYR A 89 -9.20 -5.88 5.05
N ALA A 90 -10.20 -6.76 5.03
CA ALA A 90 -10.29 -7.91 5.95
C ALA A 90 -9.29 -9.01 5.55
N VAL A 91 -9.19 -9.31 4.26
CA VAL A 91 -8.23 -10.29 3.72
C VAL A 91 -6.79 -9.87 4.02
N GLY A 92 -6.48 -8.58 3.82
CA GLY A 92 -5.19 -7.98 4.15
C GLY A 92 -4.80 -8.20 5.61
N ARG A 93 -5.76 -8.19 6.55
CA ARG A 93 -5.54 -8.37 8.00
C ARG A 93 -5.83 -9.79 8.50
N SER A 94 -5.99 -10.76 7.61
CA SER A 94 -6.25 -12.13 8.02
C SER A 94 -4.96 -12.87 8.35
N GLU A 95 -4.84 -13.37 9.59
CA GLU A 95 -3.75 -14.28 9.98
C GLU A 95 -3.78 -15.60 9.20
N ALA A 96 -4.88 -15.94 8.52
CA ALA A 96 -4.90 -17.07 7.59
C ALA A 96 -4.06 -16.83 6.34
N VAL A 97 -3.84 -15.55 5.96
CA VAL A 97 -3.14 -15.14 4.74
C VAL A 97 -1.78 -14.53 5.05
N TYR A 98 -1.67 -13.71 6.10
CA TYR A 98 -0.46 -12.96 6.44
C TYR A 98 -0.06 -13.22 7.88
N SER A 99 1.17 -13.62 8.13
CA SER A 99 1.70 -13.69 9.51
C SER A 99 1.90 -12.27 10.06
N LYS A 100 1.50 -12.02 11.32
CA LYS A 100 1.49 -10.67 11.92
C LYS A 100 0.70 -9.71 11.02
N ALA A 101 -0.54 -10.07 10.73
CA ALA A 101 -1.36 -9.46 9.71
C ALA A 101 -1.63 -7.97 9.98
N ASP A 102 -1.78 -7.57 11.24
CA ASP A 102 -2.01 -6.17 11.62
C ASP A 102 -0.72 -5.33 11.68
N SER A 103 0.45 -5.96 11.57
CA SER A 103 1.74 -5.25 11.63
C SER A 103 2.18 -4.76 10.25
N PHE A 104 2.71 -3.54 10.19
CA PHE A 104 3.40 -3.01 9.02
C PHE A 104 4.79 -3.65 8.91
N VAL A 105 4.98 -4.58 7.98
CA VAL A 105 6.24 -5.30 7.76
C VAL A 105 6.56 -5.36 6.26
N PRO A 106 7.14 -4.29 5.66
CA PRO A 106 7.56 -4.29 4.26
C PRO A 106 8.46 -5.48 3.88
N GLU A 107 9.34 -5.92 4.78
CA GLU A 107 10.28 -7.02 4.56
C GLU A 107 9.59 -8.34 4.17
N ARG A 108 8.29 -8.52 4.46
CA ARG A 108 7.52 -9.69 4.02
C ARG A 108 7.50 -9.88 2.50
N TRP A 109 7.73 -8.82 1.73
CA TRP A 109 7.63 -8.83 0.27
C TRP A 109 8.91 -9.28 -0.43
N TYR A 110 10.07 -9.22 0.24
CA TYR A 110 11.37 -9.54 -0.37
C TYR A 110 12.32 -10.34 0.52
N GLN A 111 12.24 -10.19 1.84
CA GLN A 111 13.13 -10.87 2.79
C GLN A 111 12.47 -12.07 3.47
N PHE A 112 11.18 -11.98 3.81
CA PHE A 112 10.42 -13.01 4.55
C PHE A 112 9.16 -13.45 3.78
N PRO A 113 9.30 -14.02 2.57
CA PRO A 113 8.16 -14.37 1.72
C PRO A 113 7.22 -15.40 2.36
N GLU A 114 7.68 -16.20 3.33
CA GLU A 114 6.89 -17.14 4.10
C GLU A 114 5.87 -16.48 5.03
N MET A 115 6.02 -15.18 5.31
CA MET A 115 5.00 -14.39 6.03
C MET A 115 3.75 -14.14 5.18
N ILE A 116 3.76 -14.49 3.89
CA ILE A 116 2.60 -14.46 2.99
C ILE A 116 2.21 -15.91 2.68
N LYS A 117 1.20 -16.42 3.38
CA LYS A 117 0.70 -17.80 3.29
C LYS A 117 -0.08 -18.04 2.00
N ASP A 118 -0.77 -17.01 1.51
CA ASP A 118 -1.47 -17.00 0.23
C ASP A 118 -1.19 -15.68 -0.50
N LYS A 119 -0.50 -15.78 -1.64
CA LYS A 119 -0.10 -14.61 -2.46
C LYS A 119 -1.23 -14.13 -3.36
N ASP A 120 -2.15 -15.00 -3.75
CA ASP A 120 -3.25 -14.68 -4.66
C ASP A 120 -4.31 -13.81 -3.97
N ALA A 121 -4.30 -13.80 -2.63
CA ALA A 121 -5.11 -12.91 -1.80
C ALA A 121 -4.75 -11.42 -1.96
N PHE A 122 -3.54 -11.09 -2.43
CA PHE A 122 -3.11 -9.70 -2.62
C PHE A 122 -3.58 -9.12 -3.95
N ALA A 123 -4.72 -8.42 -3.95
CA ALA A 123 -5.32 -7.87 -5.15
C ALA A 123 -5.79 -6.39 -4.99
N PRO A 124 -4.92 -5.46 -4.55
CA PRO A 124 -5.31 -4.06 -4.31
C PRO A 124 -5.75 -3.31 -5.58
N PHE A 125 -5.42 -3.85 -6.76
CA PHE A 125 -5.82 -3.34 -8.06
C PHE A 125 -6.84 -4.24 -8.78
N SER A 126 -7.52 -5.15 -8.07
CA SER A 126 -8.32 -6.24 -8.66
C SER A 126 -7.51 -7.11 -9.63
N MET A 127 -8.14 -8.15 -10.19
CA MET A 127 -7.51 -9.09 -11.12
C MET A 127 -8.46 -9.46 -12.28
N GLY A 128 -7.90 -10.10 -13.31
CA GLY A 128 -8.65 -10.58 -14.46
C GLY A 128 -9.18 -9.44 -15.36
N PRO A 129 -10.29 -9.66 -16.09
CA PRO A 129 -10.87 -8.69 -17.03
C PRO A 129 -11.26 -7.34 -16.39
N PHE A 130 -11.42 -7.32 -15.06
CA PHE A 130 -11.79 -6.14 -14.29
C PHE A 130 -10.64 -5.59 -13.43
N GLY A 131 -9.40 -5.91 -13.80
CA GLY A 131 -8.23 -5.29 -13.21
C GLY A 131 -8.22 -3.77 -13.43
N CYS A 132 -7.66 -3.03 -12.48
CA CYS A 132 -7.57 -1.59 -12.55
C CYS A 132 -6.69 -1.15 -13.73
N ILE A 133 -7.32 -0.48 -14.70
CA ILE A 133 -6.65 0.07 -15.88
C ILE A 133 -5.54 1.07 -15.50
N GLY A 134 -5.70 1.76 -14.36
CA GLY A 134 -4.75 2.74 -13.85
C GLY A 134 -3.56 2.15 -13.10
N LYS A 135 -3.45 0.83 -12.92
CA LYS A 135 -2.41 0.20 -12.07
C LYS A 135 -0.99 0.66 -12.43
N ARG A 136 -0.65 0.69 -13.72
CA ARG A 136 0.70 1.07 -14.18
C ARG A 136 1.03 2.52 -13.87
N LEU A 137 0.11 3.43 -14.21
CA LEU A 137 0.25 4.87 -13.94
C LEU A 137 0.33 5.14 -12.44
N ALA A 138 -0.59 4.55 -11.66
CA ALA A 138 -0.64 4.73 -10.21
C ALA A 138 0.67 4.30 -9.53
N LEU A 139 1.22 3.13 -9.90
CA LEU A 139 2.47 2.66 -9.32
C LEU A 139 3.68 3.51 -9.74
N MET A 140 3.70 4.01 -10.98
CA MET A 140 4.72 4.95 -11.43
C MET A 140 4.68 6.26 -10.61
N ASP A 141 3.50 6.86 -10.48
CA ASP A 141 3.31 8.11 -9.75
C ASP A 141 3.62 7.96 -8.26
N ILE A 142 3.15 6.87 -7.63
CA ILE A 142 3.42 6.61 -6.21
C ILE A 142 4.92 6.50 -5.96
N ARG A 143 5.65 5.71 -6.77
CA ARG A 143 7.11 5.58 -6.64
C ARG A 143 7.80 6.93 -6.81
N GLN A 144 7.42 7.70 -7.82
CA GLN A 144 8.03 8.99 -8.12
C GLN A 144 7.82 10.00 -6.98
N VAL A 145 6.60 10.09 -6.46
CA VAL A 145 6.25 11.04 -5.40
C VAL A 145 6.91 10.64 -4.08
N ILE A 146 6.79 9.36 -3.68
CA ILE A 146 7.31 8.90 -2.39
C ILE A 146 8.83 8.96 -2.35
N SER A 147 9.52 8.52 -3.41
CA SER A 147 10.99 8.60 -3.48
C SER A 147 11.49 10.03 -3.34
N ARG A 148 10.90 10.99 -4.06
CA ARG A 148 11.28 12.42 -3.98
C ARG A 148 10.95 13.03 -2.62
N LEU A 149 9.79 12.70 -2.05
CA LEU A 149 9.38 13.19 -0.73
C LEU A 149 10.38 12.74 0.35
N ILE A 150 10.68 11.43 0.38
CA ILE A 150 11.59 10.84 1.38
C ILE A 150 13.04 11.25 1.16
N TRP A 151 13.43 11.49 -0.09
CA TRP A 151 14.74 12.04 -0.41
C TRP A 151 14.89 13.48 0.09
N ALA A 152 13.90 14.34 -0.15
CA ALA A 152 13.99 15.78 0.12
C ALA A 152 13.63 16.20 1.54
N PHE A 153 12.85 15.39 2.28
CA PHE A 153 12.31 15.79 3.59
C PHE A 153 12.51 14.73 4.67
N ASP A 154 12.73 15.19 5.89
CA ASP A 154 12.45 14.43 7.10
C ASP A 154 10.95 14.54 7.40
N VAL A 155 10.30 13.40 7.52
CA VAL A 155 8.87 13.28 7.77
C VAL A 155 8.64 12.79 9.19
N ALA A 156 7.82 13.51 9.94
CA ALA A 156 7.37 13.08 11.27
C ALA A 156 5.94 13.57 11.53
N PHE A 157 5.26 12.99 12.52
CA PHE A 157 4.03 13.57 13.04
C PHE A 157 4.28 14.98 13.59
N ALA A 158 3.32 15.89 13.36
CA ALA A 158 3.38 17.23 13.93
C ALA A 158 3.29 17.19 15.47
N PRO A 159 3.75 18.23 16.18
CA PRO A 159 3.58 18.29 17.63
C PRO A 159 2.12 18.10 18.06
N GLY A 160 1.86 17.10 18.89
CA GLY A 160 0.51 16.75 19.37
C GLY A 160 -0.30 15.84 18.44
N GLU A 161 0.24 15.43 17.29
CA GLU A 161 -0.34 14.39 16.44
C GLU A 161 0.16 13.01 16.90
N ASP A 162 -0.76 12.07 17.11
CA ASP A 162 -0.45 10.67 17.46
C ASP A 162 -0.89 9.68 16.37
N GLY A 163 -1.46 10.19 15.27
CA GLY A 163 -1.87 9.42 14.12
C GLY A 163 -3.15 8.62 14.32
N ARG A 164 -3.78 8.67 15.50
CA ARG A 164 -5.00 7.88 15.78
C ARG A 164 -6.20 8.38 14.99
N SER A 165 -6.34 9.69 14.80
CA SER A 165 -7.42 10.28 14.01
C SER A 165 -7.37 9.88 12.54
N PHE A 166 -6.19 9.58 12.00
CA PHE A 166 -6.04 9.21 10.60
C PHE A 166 -6.89 7.99 10.22
N GLU A 167 -6.81 6.92 11.01
CA GLU A 167 -7.65 5.73 10.85
C GLU A 167 -8.97 5.85 11.63
N GLY A 168 -8.96 6.45 12.82
CA GLY A 168 -10.12 6.53 13.72
C GLY A 168 -11.27 7.35 13.17
N ASP A 169 -10.97 8.40 12.39
CA ASP A 169 -11.97 9.24 11.73
C ASP A 169 -12.17 8.87 10.25
N ALA A 170 -11.65 7.72 9.82
CA ALA A 170 -11.78 7.28 8.44
C ALA A 170 -13.23 6.92 8.09
N LEU A 171 -13.67 7.34 6.90
CA LEU A 171 -15.00 7.06 6.36
C LEU A 171 -14.87 6.15 5.14
N ASP A 172 -15.58 5.03 5.14
CA ASP A 172 -15.80 4.22 3.95
C ASP A 172 -17.04 4.70 3.20
N ALA A 173 -16.81 5.46 2.13
CA ALA A 173 -17.84 5.87 1.18
C ALA A 173 -17.48 5.34 -0.21
N PHE A 174 -17.34 4.01 -0.33
CA PHE A 174 -16.79 3.25 -1.47
C PHE A 174 -15.27 3.37 -1.62
N LYS A 175 -14.74 4.57 -1.45
CA LYS A 175 -13.31 4.78 -1.17
C LYS A 175 -13.15 5.20 0.28
N VAL A 176 -12.02 4.82 0.87
CA VAL A 176 -11.64 5.35 2.18
C VAL A 176 -11.24 6.81 2.03
N THR A 177 -11.90 7.65 2.80
CA THR A 177 -11.42 9.00 3.13
C THR A 177 -10.87 8.93 4.54
N TYR A 178 -9.56 9.05 4.69
CA TYR A 178 -8.91 9.07 6.01
C TYR A 178 -9.17 10.40 6.72
N GLY A 179 -9.03 10.37 8.05
CA GLY A 179 -9.06 11.56 8.88
C GLY A 179 -7.90 12.51 8.61
N ALA A 180 -7.90 13.65 9.32
CA ALA A 180 -6.80 14.60 9.21
C ALA A 180 -5.48 13.97 9.68
N LEU A 181 -4.42 14.18 8.90
CA LEU A 181 -3.06 13.78 9.22
C LEU A 181 -2.16 15.00 9.23
N ARG A 182 -1.67 15.39 10.41
CA ARG A 182 -0.77 16.54 10.54
C ARG A 182 0.68 16.09 10.60
N LEU A 183 1.46 16.51 9.62
CA LEU A 183 2.87 16.14 9.51
C LEU A 183 3.76 17.37 9.57
N THR A 184 4.97 17.17 10.07
CA THR A 184 6.09 18.10 9.87
C THR A 184 6.96 17.56 8.75
N LEU A 185 7.19 18.39 7.74
CA LEU A 185 8.13 18.12 6.65
C LEU A 185 9.29 19.10 6.80
N LYS A 186 10.42 18.62 7.29
CA LYS A 186 11.64 19.43 7.40
C LYS A 186 12.49 19.16 6.15
N ALA A 187 12.79 20.20 5.37
CA ALA A 187 13.69 20.06 4.24
C ALA A 187 15.04 19.55 4.73
N ARG A 188 15.57 18.54 4.05
CA ARG A 188 16.91 18.05 4.30
C ARG A 188 17.90 18.96 3.62
N GLU A 189 18.94 19.34 4.34
CA GLU A 189 20.09 20.00 3.75
C GLU A 189 20.89 18.92 3.00
N GLY A 190 20.47 18.63 1.75
CA GLY A 190 21.13 17.69 0.82
C GLY A 190 21.38 16.28 1.37
N PRO A 191 22.20 15.44 0.71
CA PRO A 191 23.32 14.90 1.45
C PRO A 191 24.16 16.03 2.08
#